data_AF-A0A8K0I5T4-F1
#
_entry.id   AF-A0A8K0I5T4-F1
#
_cell.length_a   1.000
_cell.length_b   1.000
_cell.length_c   1.000
_cell.angle_alpha   90.00
_cell.angle_beta   90.00
_cell.angle_gamma   90.00
#
_symmetry.space_group_name_H-M   'P 1'
#
loop_
_entity.id
_entity.type
_entity.pdbx_description
1 polymer ?
#
loop_
_entity_poly.entity_id
_entity_poly.type
_entity_poly.pdbx_seq_one_letter_code
_entity_poly.pdbx_strand_id
1 'polypeptide(L)'
;MDQYQDGGTSWEAPSRRPQSCSSHERPFPCPVDDCHLSWRRKDHLTRHLLQHQEELFTCLVENSNRRFAIKSNMNRHVKEIHEDGSPCQGEKQYICEEAGCGKAFEYASKLRKHEDTHEIKS
;
A
#
# COMPACT_ATOMS: atom_id res chain seq x y z
N MET A 1 -6.02 -76.50 -5.80
CA MET A 1 -6.68 -75.97 -4.58
C MET A 1 -5.83 -74.75 -4.22
N ASP A 2 -6.29 -73.51 -4.15
CA ASP A 2 -7.48 -72.95 -3.50
C ASP A 2 -7.63 -71.50 -4.04
N GLN A 3 -8.79 -71.11 -4.58
CA GLN A 3 -9.89 -70.40 -3.91
C GLN A 3 -9.92 -68.90 -4.28
N TYR A 4 -11.12 -68.46 -4.62
CA TYR A 4 -11.52 -67.21 -5.25
C TYR A 4 -11.99 -66.18 -4.18
N GLN A 5 -11.62 -64.90 -4.41
CA GLN A 5 -12.38 -63.65 -4.16
C GLN A 5 -12.70 -63.15 -2.75
N ASP A 6 -12.23 -61.92 -2.45
CA ASP A 6 -13.00 -60.68 -2.21
C ASP A 6 -12.01 -59.50 -2.05
N GLY A 7 -12.27 -58.24 -2.38
CA GLY A 7 -13.45 -57.55 -2.84
C GLY A 7 -13.11 -56.06 -3.11
N GLY A 8 -14.13 -55.20 -3.13
CA GLY A 8 -13.94 -53.77 -2.90
C GLY A 8 -13.94 -52.88 -4.13
N THR A 9 -15.12 -52.39 -4.43
CA THR A 9 -15.44 -51.23 -5.26
C THR A 9 -14.61 -49.98 -4.92
N SER A 10 -14.31 -49.17 -5.94
CA SER A 10 -14.71 -47.75 -6.03
C SER A 10 -13.62 -46.93 -6.73
N TRP A 11 -14.03 -46.28 -7.81
CA TRP A 11 -13.23 -45.33 -8.56
C TRP A 11 -13.00 -44.09 -7.70
N GLU A 12 -11.89 -44.05 -6.98
CA GLU A 12 -11.50 -42.84 -6.25
C GLU A 12 -10.81 -41.89 -7.22
N ALA A 13 -11.60 -40.96 -7.75
CA ALA A 13 -11.18 -39.82 -8.55
C ALA A 13 -10.04 -39.05 -7.87
N PRO A 14 -9.10 -38.44 -8.64
CA PRO A 14 -8.03 -37.64 -8.08
C PRO A 14 -8.61 -36.53 -7.21
N SER A 15 -8.12 -36.49 -5.97
CA SER A 15 -8.53 -35.55 -4.92
C SER A 15 -8.74 -34.16 -5.50
N ARG A 16 -9.99 -33.72 -5.34
CA ARG A 16 -10.51 -32.44 -5.77
C ARG A 16 -9.48 -31.35 -5.49
N ARG A 17 -9.12 -30.61 -6.55
CA ARG A 17 -8.51 -29.29 -6.42
C ARG A 17 -9.41 -28.47 -5.48
N PRO A 18 -8.90 -27.86 -4.41
CA PRO A 18 -9.45 -26.57 -4.05
C PRO A 18 -9.06 -25.62 -5.20
N GLN A 19 -9.99 -25.37 -6.11
CA GLN A 19 -10.03 -24.07 -6.77
C GLN A 19 -10.25 -23.03 -5.67
N SER A 20 -9.17 -22.62 -5.00
CA SER A 20 -9.15 -21.30 -4.40
C SER A 20 -8.93 -20.34 -5.56
N CYS A 21 -10.03 -19.81 -6.08
CA CYS A 21 -10.00 -18.51 -6.75
C CYS A 21 -9.57 -17.48 -5.69
N SER A 22 -8.28 -17.40 -5.39
CA SER A 22 -7.71 -16.27 -4.68
C SER A 22 -6.91 -15.48 -5.69
N SER A 23 -7.58 -14.56 -6.38
CA SER A 23 -6.95 -13.48 -7.17
C SER A 23 -6.11 -12.51 -6.31
N HIS A 24 -5.65 -12.97 -5.14
CA HIS A 24 -4.97 -12.25 -4.06
C HIS A 24 -3.84 -13.08 -3.46
N GLU A 25 -3.25 -14.03 -4.20
CA GLU A 25 -2.04 -14.71 -3.74
C GLU A 25 -0.95 -13.66 -3.47
N ARG A 26 -0.51 -13.59 -2.21
CA ARG A 26 0.59 -12.74 -1.75
C ARG A 26 1.78 -13.66 -1.46
N PRO A 27 2.47 -14.15 -2.50
CA PRO A 27 3.52 -15.17 -2.36
C PRO A 27 4.75 -14.69 -1.59
N PHE A 28 4.82 -13.42 -1.22
CA PHE A 28 5.94 -12.84 -0.50
C PHE A 28 5.51 -12.44 0.92
N PRO A 29 5.51 -13.36 1.90
CA PRO A 29 5.28 -13.04 3.30
C PRO A 29 6.50 -12.35 3.94
N CYS A 30 6.27 -11.54 4.97
CA CYS A 30 7.33 -11.03 5.82
C CYS A 30 7.94 -12.19 6.62
N PRO A 31 9.28 -12.31 6.70
CA PRO A 31 9.96 -13.34 7.48
C PRO A 31 10.09 -12.99 8.98
N VAL A 32 9.59 -11.82 9.41
CA VAL A 32 9.66 -11.38 10.82
C VAL A 32 8.53 -12.02 11.61
N ASP A 33 8.86 -12.66 12.73
CA ASP A 33 7.93 -13.48 13.53
C ASP A 33 6.72 -12.69 14.08
N ASP A 34 6.93 -11.41 14.40
CA ASP A 34 5.88 -10.46 14.83
C ASP A 34 5.16 -9.74 13.65
N CYS A 35 5.48 -10.11 12.40
CA CYS A 35 4.90 -9.46 11.22
C CYS A 35 4.15 -10.44 10.31
N HIS A 36 2.82 -10.34 10.30
CA HIS A 36 1.96 -11.18 9.46
C HIS A 36 1.63 -10.57 8.09
N LEU A 37 2.37 -9.56 7.65
CA LEU A 37 2.13 -8.89 6.38
C LEU A 37 2.71 -9.70 5.21
N SER A 38 2.01 -9.66 4.07
CA SER A 38 2.42 -10.32 2.83
C SER A 38 2.10 -9.45 1.63
N TRP A 39 2.89 -9.58 0.57
CA TRP A 39 2.78 -8.80 -0.66
C TRP A 39 2.69 -9.69 -1.89
N ARG A 40 2.10 -9.11 -2.95
CA ARG A 40 2.07 -9.73 -4.27
C ARG A 40 3.39 -9.60 -5.03
N ARG A 41 4.25 -8.67 -4.62
CA ARG A 41 5.49 -8.33 -5.32
C ARG A 41 6.67 -8.29 -4.36
N LYS A 42 7.81 -8.79 -4.82
CA LYS A 42 9.06 -8.82 -4.05
C LYS A 42 9.59 -7.43 -3.73
N ASP A 43 9.42 -6.44 -4.61
CA ASP A 43 9.86 -5.06 -4.35
C ASP A 43 9.09 -4.40 -3.19
N HIS A 44 7.82 -4.76 -3.00
CA HIS A 44 7.03 -4.26 -1.88
C HIS A 44 7.42 -4.92 -0.56
N LEU A 45 7.70 -6.23 -0.56
CA LEU A 45 8.27 -6.94 0.60
C LEU A 45 9.63 -6.32 0.97
N THR A 46 10.54 -6.18 0.00
CA THR A 46 11.90 -5.64 0.24
C THR A 46 11.84 -4.25 0.88
N ARG A 47 10.97 -3.36 0.39
CA ARG A 47 10.74 -2.04 1.00
C ARG A 47 10.20 -2.15 2.41
N HIS A 48 9.28 -3.06 2.68
CA HIS A 48 8.73 -3.24 4.00
C HIS A 48 9.79 -3.73 5.00
N LEU A 49 10.72 -4.60 4.59
CA LEU A 49 11.81 -5.07 5.44
C LEU A 49 12.74 -3.95 5.92
N LEU A 50 12.82 -2.83 5.20
CA LEU A 50 13.55 -1.65 5.66
C LEU A 50 12.92 -1.02 6.90
N GLN A 51 11.62 -1.21 7.13
CA GLN A 51 10.95 -0.76 8.35
C GLN A 51 11.34 -1.60 9.57
N HIS A 52 11.64 -2.89 9.38
CA HIS A 52 12.13 -3.77 10.43
C HIS A 52 13.61 -3.57 10.75
N GLN A 53 14.42 -3.20 9.75
CA GLN A 53 15.86 -3.01 9.90
C GLN A 53 16.25 -1.60 10.34
N GLU A 54 15.27 -0.70 10.57
CA GLU A 54 15.47 0.72 10.87
C GLU A 54 16.30 1.51 9.84
N GLU A 55 16.74 0.86 8.76
CA GLU A 55 17.40 1.42 7.58
C GLU A 55 16.39 2.21 6.74
N LEU A 56 15.94 3.33 7.32
CA LEU A 56 15.15 4.33 6.65
C LEU A 56 16.10 5.36 6.06
N PHE A 57 15.88 5.72 4.80
CA PHE A 57 16.56 6.81 4.14
C PHE A 57 16.27 8.10 4.91
N THR A 58 17.28 8.62 5.58
CA THR A 58 17.19 9.85 6.36
C THR A 58 17.46 11.03 5.43
N CYS A 59 16.71 12.11 5.60
CA CYS A 59 17.06 13.37 4.95
C CYS A 59 18.42 13.85 5.50
N LEU A 60 19.37 14.19 4.62
CA LEU A 60 20.70 14.68 5.01
C LEU A 60 20.76 16.21 5.15
N VAL A 61 19.62 16.90 5.04
CA VAL A 61 19.54 18.36 5.12
C VAL A 61 19.50 18.80 6.59
N GLU A 62 20.36 19.76 6.94
CA GLU A 62 20.45 20.34 8.28
C GLU A 62 19.10 20.92 8.71
N ASN A 63 18.58 20.53 9.88
CA ASN A 63 17.22 20.75 10.41
C ASN A 63 16.10 19.79 9.94
N SER A 64 16.40 18.70 9.21
CA SER A 64 15.38 17.74 8.77
C SER A 64 15.58 16.33 9.36
N ASN A 65 14.81 15.99 10.40
CA ASN A 65 14.84 14.66 11.01
C ASN A 65 13.85 13.66 10.36
N ARG A 66 13.55 13.84 9.07
CA ARG A 66 12.58 13.00 8.34
C ARG A 66 13.23 11.70 7.85
N ARG A 67 12.57 10.58 8.14
CA ARG A 67 12.96 9.20 7.74
C ARG A 67 11.97 8.64 6.73
N PHE A 68 12.46 7.99 5.68
CA PHE A 68 11.63 7.43 4.61
C PHE A 68 12.01 5.98 4.31
N ALA A 69 11.02 5.12 4.08
CA ALA A 69 11.27 3.73 3.64
C ALA A 69 11.70 3.63 2.17
N ILE A 70 11.67 4.72 1.39
CA ILE A 70 11.98 4.72 -0.05
C ILE A 70 12.87 5.90 -0.39
N LYS A 71 13.98 5.64 -1.09
CA LYS A 71 14.89 6.67 -1.60
C LYS A 71 14.20 7.70 -2.48
N SER A 72 13.31 7.28 -3.39
CA SER A 72 12.55 8.19 -4.26
C SER A 72 11.64 9.15 -3.47
N ASN A 73 11.07 8.69 -2.36
CA ASN A 73 10.24 9.55 -1.50
C ASN A 73 11.10 10.56 -0.75
N MET A 74 12.27 10.15 -0.25
CA MET A 74 13.24 11.06 0.36
C MET A 74 13.73 12.10 -0.66
N ASN A 75 14.09 11.68 -1.89
CA ASN A 75 14.55 12.59 -2.93
C ASN A 75 13.47 13.59 -3.34
N ARG A 76 12.21 13.14 -3.41
CA ARG A 76 11.08 14.05 -3.64
C ARG A 76 10.93 15.04 -2.49
N HIS A 77 10.98 14.57 -1.23
CA HIS A 77 10.96 15.44 -0.05
C HIS A 77 12.07 16.49 -0.10
N VAL A 78 13.31 16.09 -0.40
CA VAL A 78 14.43 17.03 -0.51
C VAL A 78 14.15 18.06 -1.60
N LYS A 79 13.69 17.61 -2.76
CA LYS A 79 13.38 18.52 -3.85
C LYS A 79 12.25 19.50 -3.52
N GLU A 80 11.17 19.04 -2.91
CA GLU A 80 9.97 19.86 -2.66
C GLU A 80 10.07 20.73 -1.40
N ILE A 81 10.86 20.32 -0.41
CA ILE A 81 10.93 21.00 0.90
C ILE A 81 12.26 21.74 1.10
N HIS A 82 13.33 21.32 0.42
CA HIS A 82 14.69 21.84 0.62
C HIS A 82 15.31 22.51 -0.62
N GLU A 83 15.02 22.05 -1.85
CA GLU A 83 15.60 22.64 -3.08
C GLU A 83 14.67 23.62 -3.80
N ASP A 84 13.38 23.30 -3.97
CA ASP A 84 12.39 24.25 -4.43
C ASP A 84 11.99 25.08 -3.22
N GLY A 85 12.51 26.31 -3.15
CA GLY A 85 12.18 27.29 -2.11
C GLY A 85 10.72 27.75 -2.15
N SER A 86 9.77 26.86 -2.40
CA SER A 86 8.38 26.99 -2.03
C SER A 86 8.26 26.53 -0.57
N PRO A 87 8.45 27.41 0.42
CA PRO A 87 8.08 27.07 1.77
C PRO A 87 6.61 26.64 1.72
N CYS A 88 6.34 25.39 2.09
CA CYS A 88 5.01 24.93 2.51
C CYS A 88 4.47 25.71 3.74
N GLN A 89 5.04 26.88 4.05
CA GLN A 89 4.56 27.86 5.02
C GLN A 89 3.74 28.99 4.32
N GLY A 90 3.58 28.92 3.00
CA GLY A 90 2.73 29.80 2.18
C GLY A 90 1.72 28.97 1.38
N GLU A 91 0.89 28.24 2.12
CA GLU A 91 -0.23 27.41 1.69
C GLU A 91 -0.98 27.90 0.44
N LYS A 92 -0.67 27.31 -0.73
CA LYS A 92 -1.62 27.25 -1.86
C LYS A 92 -2.73 26.26 -1.47
N GLN A 93 -3.58 26.70 -0.56
CA GLN A 93 -4.80 26.01 -0.20
C GLN A 93 -5.68 25.90 -1.44
N TYR A 94 -6.13 24.68 -1.70
CA TYR A 94 -7.16 24.43 -2.70
C TYR A 94 -8.50 24.74 -2.05
N ILE A 95 -9.02 25.95 -2.30
CA ILE A 95 -10.26 26.45 -1.71
C ILE A 95 -11.43 26.03 -2.59
N CYS A 96 -12.48 25.52 -1.98
CA CYS A 96 -13.75 25.28 -2.65
C CYS A 96 -14.43 26.60 -2.99
N GLU A 97 -14.62 26.87 -4.28
CA GLU A 97 -15.25 28.08 -4.80
C GLU A 97 -16.79 28.02 -4.75
N GLU A 98 -17.38 26.96 -4.17
CA GLU A 98 -18.84 26.87 -4.01
C GLU A 98 -19.36 27.90 -3.00
N ALA A 99 -20.41 28.63 -3.40
CA ALA A 99 -21.08 29.64 -2.60
C ALA A 99 -21.57 29.06 -1.26
N GLY A 100 -20.96 29.51 -0.16
CA GLY A 100 -21.29 29.09 1.21
C GLY A 100 -20.40 27.97 1.76
N CYS A 101 -19.44 27.43 1.00
CA CYS A 101 -18.55 26.38 1.49
C CYS A 101 -17.22 26.90 2.06
N GLY A 102 -16.42 27.60 1.24
CA GLY A 102 -15.15 28.23 1.66
C GLY A 102 -14.08 27.28 2.25
N LYS A 103 -14.22 25.96 2.09
CA LYS A 103 -13.30 24.98 2.68
C LYS A 103 -11.97 24.94 1.93
N ALA A 104 -10.87 24.96 2.69
CA ALA A 104 -9.50 24.90 2.19
C ALA A 104 -8.90 23.50 2.38
N PHE A 105 -8.18 23.00 1.37
CA PHE A 105 -7.53 21.69 1.39
C PHE A 105 -6.04 21.78 1.05
N GLU A 106 -5.24 20.92 1.69
CA GLU A 106 -3.79 20.81 1.45
C GLU A 106 -3.46 20.22 0.05
N TYR A 107 -4.40 19.46 -0.54
CA TYR A 107 -4.20 18.78 -1.83
C TYR A 107 -5.39 18.97 -2.79
N ALA A 108 -5.10 19.16 -4.08
CA ALA A 108 -6.09 19.22 -5.15
C ALA A 108 -7.00 17.97 -5.21
N SER A 109 -6.43 16.79 -4.92
CA SER A 109 -7.16 15.52 -4.92
C SER A 109 -8.20 15.42 -3.79
N LYS A 110 -8.03 16.19 -2.71
CA LYS A 110 -8.98 16.30 -1.60
C LYS A 110 -10.09 17.29 -1.95
N LEU A 111 -9.74 18.44 -2.54
CA LEU A 111 -10.72 19.40 -3.04
C LEU A 111 -11.68 18.75 -4.05
N ARG A 112 -11.15 18.06 -5.07
CA ARG A 112 -12.00 17.46 -6.12
C ARG A 112 -13.03 16.46 -5.59
N LYS A 113 -12.68 15.69 -4.56
CA LYS A 113 -13.60 14.76 -3.90
C LYS A 113 -14.65 15.46 -3.05
N HIS A 114 -14.30 16.62 -2.52
CA HIS A 114 -15.21 17.45 -1.77
C HIS A 114 -16.19 18.19 -2.69
N GLU A 115 -15.76 18.65 -3.86
CA GLU A 115 -16.65 19.26 -4.85
C GLU A 115 -17.75 18.28 -5.29
N ASP A 116 -17.41 17.00 -5.46
CA ASP A 116 -18.37 15.93 -5.76
C ASP A 116 -19.46 15.79 -4.67
N THR A 117 -19.14 16.07 -3.40
CA THR A 117 -20.15 16.05 -2.32
C THR A 117 -21.18 17.17 -2.40
N HIS A 118 -20.89 18.24 -3.14
CA HIS A 118 -21.82 19.32 -3.39
C HIS A 118 -22.78 19.04 -4.55
N GLU A 119 -22.38 18.17 -5.48
CA GLU A 119 -23.21 17.75 -6.61
C GLU A 119 -24.26 16.71 -6.20
N ILE A 120 -24.11 16.11 -5.01
CA ILE A 120 -25.15 15.29 -4.36
C ILE A 120 -26.17 16.22 -3.68
N LYS A 121 -26.79 17.12 -4.45
CA LYS A 121 -27.99 17.86 -4.02
C LYS A 121 -29.21 16.95 -4.22
N SER A 122 -29.80 16.50 -3.11
CA SER A 122 -31.21 16.07 -3.05
C SER A 122 -32.15 17.26 -3.14
#